data_AF-A0A5S4EXP2-F1
#
_entry.id   AF-A0A5S4EXP2-F1
#
_cell.length_a   1.000
_cell.length_b   1.000
_cell.length_c   1.000
_cell.angle_alpha   90.00
_cell.angle_beta   90.00
_cell.angle_gamma   90.00
#
_symmetry.space_group_name_H-M   'P 1'
#
loop_
_entity.id
_entity.type
_entity.pdbx_description
1 polymer ?
#
loop_
_entity_poly.entity_id
_entity_poly.type
_entity_poly.pdbx_seq_one_letter_code
_entity_poly.pdbx_strand_id
1 'polypeptide(L)'
;MSGSSASSGAADVFIGEPLGSGLARLEVMASDLDAGWGEVQARIRGLLEARPWGDGPEGAEFERALLTYGGPWLCVDDTDGLVEEIGGLPAKLRTQVGNTLATDAAIAESIAVPSQWTM
;
A
#
# COMPACT_ATOMS: atom_id res chain seq x y z
N MET A 1 17.48 48.09 -4.83
CA MET A 1 16.78 46.90 -5.36
C MET A 1 17.38 45.71 -4.63
N SER A 2 16.78 45.30 -3.51
CA SER A 2 17.28 44.20 -2.68
C SER A 2 16.41 42.98 -2.98
N GLY A 3 16.98 42.01 -3.70
CA GLY A 3 16.32 40.75 -4.02
C GLY A 3 16.18 39.88 -2.78
N SER A 4 14.95 39.43 -2.55
CA SER A 4 14.59 38.43 -1.55
C SER A 4 15.10 37.06 -2.01
N SER A 5 16.03 36.46 -1.27
CA SER A 5 16.47 35.06 -1.45
C SER A 5 15.88 34.13 -0.39
N ALA A 6 14.78 34.50 0.25
CA ALA A 6 14.09 33.66 1.23
C ALA A 6 12.87 32.97 0.60
N SER A 7 13.06 31.89 -0.19
CA SER A 7 11.92 31.01 -0.50
C SER A 7 12.24 29.54 -0.81
N SER A 8 13.50 29.09 -0.83
CA SER A 8 13.79 27.67 -1.14
C SER A 8 13.55 26.74 0.05
N GLY A 9 14.01 27.10 1.25
CA GLY A 9 13.92 26.23 2.43
C GLY A 9 12.52 26.13 3.05
N ALA A 10 11.62 27.08 2.76
CA ALA A 10 10.26 27.05 3.30
C ALA A 10 9.37 26.08 2.52
N ALA A 11 9.52 25.98 1.19
CA ALA A 11 8.69 25.12 0.35
C ALA A 11 8.97 23.61 0.60
N ASP A 12 10.24 23.23 0.81
CA ASP A 12 10.63 21.85 1.12
C ASP A 12 10.08 21.36 2.47
N VAL A 13 10.07 22.22 3.48
CA VAL A 13 9.53 21.91 4.81
C VAL A 13 8.00 21.74 4.78
N PHE A 14 7.30 22.42 3.86
CA PHE A 14 5.84 22.36 3.75
C PHE A 14 5.31 21.03 3.20
N ILE A 15 6.14 20.24 2.52
CA ILE A 15 5.71 18.98 1.89
C ILE A 15 6.26 17.75 2.65
N GLY A 16 7.43 17.87 3.28
CA GLY A 16 8.09 16.75 3.97
C GLY A 16 7.32 16.18 5.16
N GLU A 17 6.77 17.04 6.03
CA GLU A 17 6.05 16.61 7.23
C GLU A 17 4.68 15.96 6.92
N PRO A 18 3.85 16.52 6.00
CA PRO A 18 2.62 15.86 5.56
C PRO A 18 2.87 14.52 4.84
N LEU A 19 3.95 14.40 4.05
CA LEU A 19 4.31 13.14 3.40
C LEU A 19 4.76 12.08 4.41
N GLY A 20 5.62 12.45 5.36
CA GLY A 20 6.09 11.53 6.40
C GLY A 20 4.96 11.00 7.26
N SER A 21 4.07 11.88 7.72
CA SER A 21 2.91 11.50 8.54
C SER A 21 1.87 10.70 7.75
N GLY A 22 1.65 11.02 6.47
CA GLY A 22 0.76 10.27 5.58
C GLY A 22 1.27 8.85 5.30
N LEU A 23 2.56 8.69 5.01
CA LEU A 23 3.18 7.38 4.79
C LEU A 23 3.14 6.50 6.04
N ALA A 24 3.42 7.07 7.21
CA ALA A 24 3.34 6.33 8.46
C ALA A 24 1.91 5.83 8.74
N ARG A 25 0.88 6.64 8.47
CA ARG A 25 -0.52 6.19 8.59
C ARG A 25 -0.86 5.08 7.60
N LEU A 26 -0.38 5.19 6.38
CA LEU A 26 -0.61 4.17 5.36
C LEU A 26 0.04 2.84 5.73
N GLU A 27 1.23 2.86 6.36
CA GLU A 27 1.87 1.65 6.89
C GLU A 27 1.07 0.99 8.00
N VAL A 28 0.56 1.78 8.94
CA VAL A 28 -0.29 1.26 10.01
C VAL A 28 -1.54 0.63 9.41
N MET A 29 -2.22 1.31 8.48
CA MET A 29 -3.39 0.76 7.79
C MET A 29 -3.08 -0.53 7.01
N ALA A 30 -1.94 -0.58 6.32
CA ALA A 30 -1.49 -1.78 5.62
C ALA A 30 -1.23 -2.95 6.58
N SER A 31 -0.57 -2.68 7.71
CA SER A 31 -0.33 -3.69 8.75
C SER A 31 -1.62 -4.17 9.42
N ASP A 32 -2.54 -3.25 9.71
CA ASP A 32 -3.83 -3.58 10.31
C ASP A 32 -4.70 -4.41 9.36
N LEU A 33 -4.65 -4.07 8.06
CA LEU A 33 -5.34 -4.82 7.01
C LEU A 33 -4.81 -6.25 6.88
N ASP A 34 -3.48 -6.42 6.83
CA ASP A 34 -2.83 -7.74 6.75
C ASP A 34 -3.19 -8.62 7.95
N ALA A 35 -3.09 -8.07 9.16
CA ALA A 35 -3.44 -8.76 10.39
C ALA A 35 -4.94 -9.13 10.45
N GLY A 36 -5.82 -8.18 10.14
CA GLY A 36 -7.27 -8.39 10.19
C GLY A 36 -7.76 -9.37 9.12
N TRP A 37 -7.15 -9.35 7.94
CA TRP A 37 -7.54 -10.25 6.85
C TRP A 37 -7.23 -11.72 7.16
N GLY A 38 -6.08 -12.00 7.78
CA GLY A 38 -5.73 -13.36 8.22
C GLY A 38 -6.78 -13.97 9.17
N GLU A 39 -7.34 -13.17 10.09
CA GLU A 39 -8.42 -13.62 10.99
C GLU A 39 -9.71 -13.95 10.23
N VAL A 40 -10.07 -13.11 9.24
CA VAL A 40 -11.28 -13.33 8.41
C VAL A 40 -11.14 -14.62 7.59
N GLN A 41 -9.98 -14.86 6.97
CA GLN A 41 -9.73 -16.10 6.25
C GLN A 41 -9.87 -17.33 7.14
N ALA A 42 -9.25 -17.29 8.33
CA ALA A 42 -9.32 -18.40 9.28
C ALA A 42 -10.77 -18.70 9.68
N ARG A 43 -11.59 -17.65 9.86
CA ARG A 43 -13.01 -17.78 10.15
C ARG A 43 -13.81 -18.38 9.00
N ILE A 44 -13.56 -17.96 7.76
CA ILE A 44 -14.21 -18.53 6.57
C ILE A 44 -13.90 -20.03 6.48
N ARG A 45 -12.62 -20.40 6.61
CA ARG A 45 -12.17 -21.78 6.58
C ARG A 45 -12.85 -22.61 7.67
N GLY A 46 -12.85 -22.13 8.91
CA GLY A 46 -13.49 -22.83 10.03
C GLY A 46 -15.00 -23.02 9.84
N LEU A 47 -15.71 -22.04 9.26
CA LEU A 47 -17.14 -22.16 8.98
C LEU A 47 -17.43 -23.20 7.89
N LEU A 48 -16.56 -23.30 6.87
CA LEU A 48 -16.68 -24.30 5.82
C LEU A 48 -16.36 -25.71 6.33
N GLU A 49 -15.30 -25.85 7.14
CA GLU A 49 -14.90 -27.13 7.74
C GLU A 49 -15.92 -27.66 8.75
N ALA A 50 -16.65 -26.77 9.45
CA ALA A 50 -17.72 -27.16 10.36
C ALA A 50 -18.90 -27.86 9.65
N ARG A 51 -19.01 -27.73 8.32
CA ARG A 51 -20.05 -28.34 7.47
C ARG A 51 -21.45 -28.32 8.11
N PRO A 52 -21.97 -27.14 8.50
CA PRO A 52 -23.24 -27.02 9.23
C PRO A 52 -24.45 -27.53 8.43
N TRP A 53 -24.29 -27.74 7.13
CA TRP A 53 -25.30 -28.31 6.22
C TRP A 53 -25.45 -29.85 6.33
N GLY A 54 -24.54 -30.52 7.05
CA GLY A 54 -24.59 -31.96 7.30
C GLY A 54 -24.21 -32.84 6.09
N ASP A 55 -24.21 -34.16 6.31
CA ASP A 55 -23.79 -35.17 5.32
C ASP A 55 -24.94 -35.77 4.49
N GLY A 56 -26.16 -35.25 4.68
CA GLY A 56 -27.33 -35.68 3.92
C GLY A 56 -27.27 -35.25 2.45
N PRO A 57 -28.16 -35.79 1.60
CA PRO A 57 -28.24 -35.40 0.19
C PRO A 57 -28.51 -33.89 0.02
N GLU A 58 -29.27 -33.27 0.92
CA GLU A 58 -29.49 -31.82 0.95
C GLU A 58 -28.20 -31.04 1.24
N GLY A 59 -27.37 -31.55 2.16
CA GLY A 59 -26.08 -30.96 2.50
C GLY A 59 -25.08 -31.05 1.34
N ALA A 60 -25.04 -32.19 0.65
CA ALA A 60 -24.19 -32.37 -0.53
C ALA A 60 -24.60 -31.43 -1.68
N GLU A 61 -25.90 -31.23 -1.90
CA GLU A 61 -26.40 -30.29 -2.91
C GLU A 61 -26.08 -28.83 -2.55
N PHE A 62 -26.21 -28.46 -1.27
CA PHE A 62 -25.81 -27.16 -0.80
C PHE A 62 -24.31 -26.91 -0.97
N GLU A 63 -23.47 -27.87 -0.57
CA GLU A 63 -22.01 -27.79 -0.72
C GLU A 63 -21.61 -27.62 -2.19
N ARG A 64 -22.23 -28.40 -3.09
CA ARG A 64 -22.03 -28.27 -4.53
C ARG A 64 -22.39 -26.88 -5.03
N ALA A 65 -23.55 -26.35 -4.65
CA ALA A 65 -24.00 -25.01 -5.04
C ALA A 65 -23.07 -23.92 -4.47
N LEU A 66 -22.67 -24.04 -3.21
CA LEU A 66 -21.77 -23.11 -2.52
C LEU A 66 -20.39 -23.03 -3.18
N LEU A 67 -19.85 -24.16 -3.63
CA LEU A 67 -18.54 -24.25 -4.27
C LEU A 67 -18.58 -24.04 -5.79
N THR A 68 -19.78 -23.85 -6.37
CA THR A 68 -19.93 -23.58 -7.80
C THR A 68 -19.24 -22.24 -8.12
N TYR A 69 -18.48 -22.21 -9.23
CA TYR A 69 -17.69 -21.05 -9.68
C TYR A 69 -16.63 -20.56 -8.67
N GLY A 70 -16.06 -21.47 -7.87
CA GLY A 70 -14.98 -21.15 -6.92
C GLY A 70 -15.48 -20.82 -5.51
N GLY A 71 -16.76 -20.50 -5.37
CA GLY A 71 -17.39 -20.31 -4.07
C GLY A 71 -16.69 -19.23 -3.21
N PRO A 72 -16.69 -19.39 -1.89
CA PRO A 72 -16.03 -18.45 -0.98
C PRO A 72 -14.51 -18.32 -1.21
N TRP A 73 -13.87 -19.34 -1.81
CA TRP A 73 -12.42 -19.31 -2.05
C TRP A 73 -12.01 -18.30 -3.11
N LEU A 74 -12.84 -18.07 -4.13
CA LEU A 74 -12.58 -17.03 -5.12
C LEU A 74 -12.49 -15.63 -4.46
N CYS A 75 -13.41 -15.35 -3.53
CA CYS A 75 -13.40 -14.10 -2.77
C CYS A 75 -12.16 -13.99 -1.87
N VAL A 76 -11.72 -15.11 -1.29
CA VAL A 76 -10.50 -15.15 -0.48
C VAL A 76 -9.27 -14.84 -1.34
N ASP A 77 -9.12 -15.53 -2.48
CA ASP A 77 -7.99 -15.36 -3.39
C ASP A 77 -7.92 -13.93 -3.97
N ASP A 78 -9.07 -13.39 -4.40
CA ASP A 78 -9.15 -12.01 -4.91
C ASP A 78 -8.75 -11.00 -3.83
N THR A 79 -9.17 -11.23 -2.59
CA THR A 79 -8.87 -10.33 -1.48
C THR A 79 -7.41 -10.48 -1.03
N ASP A 80 -6.81 -11.67 -1.11
CA ASP A 80 -5.36 -11.86 -0.90
C ASP A 80 -4.53 -10.97 -1.82
N GLY A 81 -4.88 -10.95 -3.11
CA GLY A 81 -4.22 -10.07 -4.08
C GLY A 81 -4.34 -8.59 -3.71
N LEU A 82 -5.53 -8.16 -3.27
CA LEU A 82 -5.75 -6.77 -2.83
C LEU A 82 -4.96 -6.42 -1.58
N VAL A 83 -4.91 -7.32 -0.59
CA VAL A 83 -4.15 -7.11 0.65
C VAL A 83 -2.65 -7.05 0.35
N GLU A 84 -2.12 -7.89 -0.53
CA GLU A 84 -0.73 -7.83 -0.96
C GLU A 84 -0.41 -6.50 -1.68
N GLU A 85 -1.28 -6.08 -2.62
CA GLU A 85 -1.10 -4.83 -3.35
C GLU A 85 -1.11 -3.59 -2.44
N ILE A 86 -2.08 -3.53 -1.52
CA ILE A 86 -2.20 -2.45 -0.54
C ILE A 86 -1.04 -2.50 0.45
N GLY A 87 -0.67 -3.70 0.92
CA GLY A 87 0.44 -3.95 1.83
C GLY A 87 1.78 -3.46 1.29
N GLY A 88 2.01 -3.61 -0.01
CA GLY A 88 3.23 -3.16 -0.68
C GLY A 88 3.24 -1.66 -1.05
N LEU A 89 2.10 -0.97 -0.98
CA LEU A 89 1.98 0.43 -1.42
C LEU A 89 2.86 1.42 -0.63
N PRO A 90 2.95 1.36 0.73
CA PRO A 90 3.77 2.31 1.49
C PRO A 90 5.26 2.28 1.11
N ALA A 91 5.81 1.07 0.91
CA ALA A 91 7.21 0.90 0.53
C ALA A 91 7.48 1.48 -0.87
N LYS A 92 6.61 1.18 -1.84
CA LYS A 92 6.70 1.72 -3.21
C LYS A 92 6.65 3.25 -3.20
N LEU A 93 5.75 3.84 -2.43
CA LEU A 93 5.63 5.30 -2.32
C LEU A 93 6.87 5.93 -1.66
N ARG A 94 7.44 5.33 -0.61
CA ARG A 94 8.70 5.81 -0.03
C ARG A 94 9.83 5.83 -1.05
N THR A 95 10.00 4.75 -1.79
CA THR A 95 11.04 4.67 -2.82
C THR A 95 10.85 5.76 -3.87
N GLN A 96 9.62 5.96 -4.34
CA GLN A 96 9.32 7.00 -5.33
C GLN A 96 9.58 8.41 -4.79
N VAL A 97 9.09 8.73 -3.58
CA VAL A 97 9.33 10.02 -2.94
C VAL A 97 10.82 10.26 -2.73
N GLY A 98 11.55 9.28 -2.21
CA GLY A 98 12.99 9.37 -2.00
C GLY A 98 13.77 9.60 -3.31
N ASN A 99 13.40 8.90 -4.38
CA ASN A 99 14.01 9.08 -5.70
C ASN A 99 13.74 10.49 -6.26
N THR A 100 12.52 11.01 -6.11
CA THR A 100 12.18 12.36 -6.55
C THR A 100 12.99 13.41 -5.79
N LEU A 101 13.03 13.34 -4.46
CA LEU A 101 13.81 14.27 -3.64
C LEU A 101 15.31 14.22 -3.94
N ALA A 102 15.86 13.03 -4.17
CA ALA A 102 17.26 12.88 -4.56
C ALA A 102 17.56 13.49 -5.94
N THR A 103 16.61 13.35 -6.88
CA THR A 103 16.72 13.95 -8.22
C THR A 103 16.67 15.48 -8.13
N ASP A 104 15.75 16.03 -7.32
CA ASP A 104 15.63 17.47 -7.10
C ASP A 104 16.92 18.04 -6.47
N ALA A 105 17.50 17.33 -5.49
CA ALA A 105 18.75 17.71 -4.87
C ALA A 105 19.93 17.71 -5.88
N ALA A 106 20.01 16.70 -6.75
CA ALA A 106 21.03 16.61 -7.78
C ALA A 106 20.91 17.72 -8.84
N ILE A 107 19.68 18.05 -9.25
CA ILE A 107 19.42 19.18 -10.15
C ILE A 107 19.82 20.50 -9.49
N ALA A 108 19.43 20.71 -8.23
CA ALA A 108 19.80 21.91 -7.48
C ALA A 108 21.33 22.07 -7.37
N GLU A 109 22.05 20.99 -7.09
CA GLU A 109 23.52 20.98 -7.07
C GLU A 109 24.11 21.31 -8.45
N SER A 110 23.58 20.72 -9.52
CA SER A 110 24.06 20.97 -10.90
C SER A 110 23.87 22.42 -11.36
N ILE A 111 22.82 23.09 -10.89
CA ILE A 111 22.52 24.50 -11.18
C ILE A 111 23.35 25.42 -10.28
N ALA A 112 23.63 25.00 -9.04
CA ALA A 112 24.41 25.77 -8.08
C ALA A 112 25.91 25.83 -8.41
N VAL A 113 26.43 24.88 -9.20
CA VAL A 113 27.79 24.98 -9.77
C VAL A 113 27.78 26.09 -10.84
N PRO A 114 28.44 27.24 -10.59
CA PRO A 114 28.57 28.25 -11.63
C PRO A 114 29.35 27.61 -12.78
N SER A 115 28.91 27.84 -14.01
CA SER A 115 29.69 27.57 -15.22
C SER A 115 30.95 28.44 -15.17
N GLN A 116 31.96 27.97 -14.44
CA GLN A 116 33.30 28.52 -14.50
C GLN A 116 33.86 28.11 -15.86
N TRP A 117 33.63 29.00 -16.83
CA TRP A 117 34.58 29.40 -17.86
C TRP A 117 35.74 28.42 -18.01
N THR A 118 35.53 27.41 -18.86
CA THR A 118 36.61 26.72 -19.54
C THR A 118 37.05 27.62 -20.70
N MET A 119 38.03 28.47 -20.43
CA MET A 119 38.90 29.08 -21.44
C MET A 119 40.33 28.63 -21.17
#